data_AF-A0A382GIZ4-F1
#
_entry.id   AF-A0A382GIZ4-F1
#
_cell.length_a   1.000
_cell.length_b   1.000
_cell.length_c   1.000
_cell.angle_alpha   90.00
_cell.angle_beta   90.00
_cell.angle_gamma   90.00
#
_symmetry.space_group_name_H-M   'P 1'
#
loop_
_entity.id
_entity.type
_entity.pdbx_description
1 polymer ?
#
loop_
_entity_poly.entity_id
_entity_poly.type
_entity_poly.pdbx_seq_one_letter_code
_entity_poly.pdbx_strand_id
1 'polypeptide(L)'
;MKNRLVASLSLIFVLTVSASPSVAGQEQVVDGTWTALQTPWGDPDLQGTWTNTTTTPLERPSSLAGKGSLTAEERAALDEENAPGIDAAPGVGAYNNFWMEQGYVFEQTSLVVDPKDGRLPSVTAQAQQRQEDLLSARRSPSYPTTYEEPSLMERCITRGLPGVMLPGNYNHNYNILQTPSFVAILAEMIHDTRIIPIDGRRHINSSIHQWMGDSRGHWEN
;
A
#
# COMPACT_ATOMS: atom_id res chain seq x y z
N MET A 1 40.08 -54.94 -46.56
CA MET A 1 38.96 -54.54 -47.45
C MET A 1 38.01 -53.64 -46.65
N LYS A 2 37.74 -52.43 -47.16
CA LYS A 2 36.54 -51.57 -46.94
C LYS A 2 36.38 -50.94 -45.53
N ASN A 3 36.72 -49.65 -45.38
CA ASN A 3 35.86 -48.43 -45.51
C ASN A 3 35.05 -48.12 -44.23
N ARG A 4 35.48 -47.10 -43.45
CA ARG A 4 34.92 -45.71 -43.38
C ARG A 4 33.57 -45.61 -42.65
N LEU A 5 33.54 -44.82 -41.56
CA LEU A 5 32.63 -43.66 -41.43
C LEU A 5 32.95 -42.85 -40.16
N VAL A 6 33.28 -41.58 -40.39
CA VAL A 6 33.35 -40.50 -39.41
C VAL A 6 31.93 -40.09 -39.07
N ALA A 7 31.59 -39.96 -37.79
CA ALA A 7 30.37 -39.31 -37.34
C ALA A 7 30.74 -38.23 -36.32
N SER A 8 30.94 -37.01 -36.83
CA SER A 8 31.05 -35.81 -36.00
C SER A 8 29.64 -35.40 -35.57
N LEU A 9 29.31 -35.58 -34.29
CA LEU A 9 28.14 -34.93 -33.70
C LEU A 9 28.49 -33.47 -33.40
N SER A 10 28.01 -32.55 -34.23
CA SER A 10 27.95 -31.13 -33.89
C SER A 10 26.70 -30.89 -33.03
N LEU A 11 26.91 -30.65 -31.74
CA LEU A 11 25.87 -30.26 -30.79
C LEU A 11 25.52 -28.78 -31.05
N ILE A 12 24.35 -28.50 -31.62
CA ILE A 12 23.83 -27.13 -31.75
C ILE A 12 23.30 -26.74 -30.37
N PHE A 13 24.05 -25.89 -29.66
CA PHE A 13 23.60 -25.25 -28.42
C PHE A 13 22.67 -24.10 -28.82
N VAL A 14 21.36 -24.33 -28.80
CA VAL A 14 20.38 -23.25 -28.93
C VAL A 14 20.40 -22.49 -27.60
N LEU A 15 21.06 -21.34 -27.58
CA LEU A 15 20.91 -20.36 -26.50
C LEU A 15 19.46 -19.83 -26.54
N THR A 16 18.57 -20.46 -25.80
CA THR A 16 17.33 -19.82 -25.37
C THR A 16 17.72 -18.71 -24.39
N VAL A 17 17.84 -17.48 -24.90
CA VAL A 17 17.78 -16.29 -24.05
C VAL A 17 16.36 -16.26 -23.49
N SER A 18 16.19 -16.81 -22.29
CA SER A 18 15.01 -16.56 -21.48
C SER A 18 15.02 -15.07 -21.16
N ALA A 19 14.37 -14.26 -22.00
CA ALA A 19 13.95 -12.94 -21.59
C ALA A 19 12.99 -13.17 -20.42
N SER A 20 13.50 -13.03 -19.19
CA SER A 20 12.65 -12.89 -18.01
C SER A 20 11.66 -11.78 -18.35
N PRO A 21 10.33 -12.03 -18.32
CA PRO A 21 9.39 -10.95 -18.49
C PRO A 21 9.73 -9.93 -17.41
N SER A 22 10.17 -8.73 -17.82
CA SER A 22 10.30 -7.61 -16.91
C SER A 22 8.94 -7.43 -16.26
N VAL A 23 8.85 -7.71 -14.97
CA VAL A 23 7.67 -7.36 -14.18
C VAL A 23 7.61 -5.84 -14.22
N ALA A 24 6.64 -5.30 -14.96
CA ALA A 24 6.44 -3.86 -15.06
C ALA A 24 6.30 -3.24 -13.66
N GLY A 25 6.94 -2.09 -13.44
CA GLY A 25 6.88 -1.31 -12.20
C GLY A 25 7.69 -1.78 -10.99
N GLN A 26 8.69 -2.67 -11.13
CA GLN A 26 9.70 -2.89 -10.09
C GLN A 26 10.99 -2.12 -10.36
N GLU A 27 11.23 -1.09 -9.53
CA GLU A 27 12.38 -0.19 -9.58
C GLU A 27 13.72 -0.92 -9.73
N GLN A 28 14.59 -0.39 -10.58
CA GLN A 28 15.94 -0.90 -10.78
C GLN A 28 16.94 0.09 -10.16
N VAL A 29 17.69 -0.37 -9.16
CA VAL A 29 18.87 0.35 -8.68
C VAL A 29 20.07 -0.16 -9.47
N VAL A 30 20.61 0.67 -10.35
CA VAL A 30 21.83 0.38 -11.11
C VAL A 30 22.95 1.24 -10.53
N ASP A 31 24.02 0.61 -10.04
CA ASP A 31 25.20 1.29 -9.46
C ASP A 31 24.86 2.33 -8.37
N GLY A 32 23.86 2.02 -7.53
CA GLY A 32 23.41 2.90 -6.44
C GLY A 32 22.62 4.13 -6.90
N THR A 33 22.37 4.27 -8.20
CA THR A 33 21.50 5.32 -8.75
C THR A 33 20.11 4.75 -8.96
N TRP A 34 19.14 5.35 -8.26
CA TRP A 34 17.73 5.08 -8.50
C TRP A 34 17.30 5.77 -9.80
N THR A 35 16.70 5.00 -10.71
CA THR A 35 16.09 5.54 -11.93
C THR A 35 14.64 5.08 -11.97
N ALA A 36 13.71 6.04 -11.99
CA ALA A 36 12.30 5.75 -12.19
C ALA A 36 12.12 4.98 -13.50
N LEU A 37 11.45 3.82 -13.44
CA LEU A 37 11.01 3.17 -14.66
C LEU A 37 9.98 4.05 -15.35
N GLN A 38 9.99 4.01 -16.68
CA GLN A 38 9.02 4.72 -17.50
C GLN A 38 8.14 3.72 -18.23
N THR A 39 6.87 4.08 -18.32
CA THR A 39 5.89 3.40 -19.17
C THR A 39 6.28 3.55 -20.65
N PRO A 40 5.72 2.73 -21.57
CA PRO A 40 5.96 2.89 -23.01
C PRO A 40 5.55 4.25 -23.60
N TRP A 41 4.75 5.03 -22.88
CA TRP A 41 4.32 6.37 -23.27
C TRP A 41 5.06 7.51 -22.53
N GLY A 42 6.03 7.19 -21.68
CA GLY A 42 6.96 8.16 -21.08
C GLY A 42 6.64 8.64 -19.66
N ASP A 43 5.48 8.27 -19.10
CA ASP A 43 5.16 8.56 -17.69
C ASP A 43 5.98 7.68 -16.73
N PRO A 44 6.21 8.09 -15.48
CA PRO A 44 6.69 7.19 -14.43
C PRO A 44 5.81 5.93 -14.32
N ASP A 45 6.45 4.75 -14.26
CA ASP A 45 5.77 3.46 -14.19
C ASP A 45 5.52 3.07 -12.74
N LEU A 46 4.27 3.22 -12.29
CA LEU A 46 3.83 2.86 -10.94
C LEU A 46 3.20 1.47 -10.87
N GLN A 47 3.17 0.73 -11.98
CA GLN A 47 2.38 -0.51 -12.07
C GLN A 47 2.89 -1.59 -11.12
N GLY A 48 2.04 -2.58 -10.85
CA GLY A 48 2.43 -3.78 -10.13
C GLY A 48 1.73 -3.94 -8.79
N THR A 49 2.27 -4.83 -7.97
CA THR A 49 1.72 -5.14 -6.65
C THR A 49 2.59 -4.51 -5.58
N TRP A 50 1.94 -3.71 -4.75
CA TRP A 50 2.55 -2.95 -3.67
C TRP A 50 1.94 -3.38 -2.35
N THR A 51 2.65 -3.12 -1.26
CA THR A 51 2.12 -3.26 0.09
C THR A 51 2.52 -2.06 0.93
N ASN A 52 1.67 -1.68 1.87
CA ASN A 52 2.02 -0.70 2.90
C ASN A 52 2.11 -1.33 4.30
N THR A 53 2.29 -2.65 4.40
CA THR A 53 2.46 -3.33 5.70
C THR A 53 3.71 -2.81 6.42
N THR A 54 3.52 -2.16 7.57
CA THR A 54 4.59 -1.67 8.43
C THR A 54 4.07 -1.43 9.83
N THR A 55 4.98 -1.50 10.80
CA THR A 55 4.74 -1.09 12.20
C THR A 55 5.24 0.33 12.46
N THR A 56 5.80 1.02 11.46
CA THR A 56 6.16 2.45 11.57
C THR A 56 4.90 3.29 11.79
N PRO A 57 4.88 4.14 12.83
CA PRO A 57 3.70 4.94 13.17
C PRO A 57 3.43 6.01 12.10
N LEU A 58 2.16 6.39 11.94
CA LEU A 58 1.78 7.49 11.06
C LEU A 58 2.50 8.79 11.44
N GLU A 59 2.45 9.14 12.73
CA GLU A 59 3.08 10.34 13.29
C GLU A 59 4.28 10.00 14.17
N ARG A 60 5.31 10.83 14.14
CA ARG A 60 6.54 10.63 14.90
C ARG A 60 6.26 10.68 16.41
N PRO A 61 6.60 9.62 17.18
CA PRO A 61 6.50 9.64 18.63
C PRO A 61 7.29 10.80 19.24
N SER A 62 6.78 11.38 20.33
CA SER A 62 7.46 12.47 21.03
C SER A 62 8.83 12.06 21.57
N SER A 63 9.00 10.78 21.93
CA SER A 63 10.27 10.19 22.33
C SER A 63 11.34 10.20 21.23
N LEU A 64 10.93 10.31 19.96
CA LEU A 64 11.81 10.36 18.79
C LEU A 64 11.85 11.75 18.15
N ALA A 65 11.41 12.80 18.86
CA ALA A 65 11.41 14.16 18.33
C ALA A 65 12.80 14.57 17.81
N GLY A 66 12.83 15.13 16.59
CA GLY A 66 14.08 15.54 15.92
C GLY A 66 14.90 14.38 15.32
N LYS A 67 14.49 13.14 15.52
CA LYS A 67 15.14 11.95 14.97
C LYS A 67 14.35 11.40 13.80
N GLY A 68 14.78 11.72 12.58
CA GLY A 68 14.10 11.31 11.36
C GLY A 68 14.36 9.86 10.93
N SER A 69 15.47 9.26 11.39
CA SER A 69 15.89 7.91 11.00
C SER A 69 16.35 7.08 12.20
N LEU A 70 16.10 5.78 12.14
CA LEU A 70 16.54 4.76 13.08
C LEU A 70 17.80 4.06 12.56
N THR A 71 18.63 3.56 13.48
CA THR A 71 19.69 2.61 13.11
C THR A 71 19.13 1.21 12.90
N ALA A 72 19.93 0.29 12.36
CA ALA A 72 19.51 -1.10 12.20
C ALA A 72 19.19 -1.78 13.55
N GLU A 73 19.98 -1.49 14.59
CA GLU A 73 19.79 -2.03 15.93
C GLU A 73 18.50 -1.52 16.58
N GLU A 74 18.20 -0.24 16.40
CA GLU A 74 16.99 0.38 16.96
C GLU A 74 15.73 -0.16 16.28
N ARG A 75 15.79 -0.38 14.95
CA ARG A 75 14.70 -1.04 14.24
C ARG A 75 14.49 -2.46 14.71
N ALA A 76 15.56 -3.24 14.84
CA ALA A 76 15.47 -4.61 15.32
C ALA A 76 14.86 -4.68 16.73
N ALA A 77 15.22 -3.76 17.62
CA ALA A 77 14.63 -3.68 18.95
C ALA A 77 13.13 -3.33 18.91
N LEU A 78 12.72 -2.39 18.04
CA LEU A 78 11.32 -2.03 17.87
C LEU A 78 10.51 -3.13 17.16
N ASP A 79 11.11 -3.86 16.21
CA ASP A 79 10.46 -5.02 15.58
C ASP A 79 10.25 -6.14 16.59
N GLU A 80 11.20 -6.37 17.51
CA GLU A 80 11.03 -7.31 18.62
C GLU A 80 9.95 -6.84 19.61
N GLU A 81 9.89 -5.54 19.92
CA GLU A 81 8.85 -4.95 20.77
C GLU A 81 7.45 -5.03 20.12
N ASN A 82 7.38 -4.79 18.81
CA ASN A 82 6.15 -4.82 18.02
C ASN A 82 5.77 -6.23 17.56
N ALA A 83 6.57 -7.24 17.91
CA ALA A 83 6.30 -8.61 17.53
C ALA A 83 4.90 -9.01 18.01
N PRO A 84 4.13 -9.71 17.17
CA PRO A 84 2.76 -10.04 17.51
C PRO A 84 2.69 -10.89 18.76
N GLY A 85 1.67 -10.65 19.57
CA GLY A 85 1.33 -11.52 20.68
C GLY A 85 0.91 -12.92 20.21
N ILE A 86 0.84 -13.84 21.16
CA ILE A 86 0.18 -15.14 20.96
C ILE A 86 -1.31 -14.95 20.67
N ASP A 87 -1.88 -15.89 19.91
CA ASP A 87 -3.33 -15.92 19.65
C ASP A 87 -4.14 -15.75 20.93
N ALA A 88 -5.17 -14.91 20.85
CA ALA A 88 -6.16 -14.82 21.91
C ALA A 88 -6.79 -16.19 22.18
N ALA A 89 -7.26 -16.40 23.41
CA ALA A 89 -7.98 -17.62 23.78
C ALA A 89 -9.16 -17.86 22.81
N PRO A 90 -9.53 -19.13 22.54
CA PRO A 90 -10.56 -19.46 21.56
C PRO A 90 -11.86 -18.68 21.81
N GLY A 91 -12.35 -18.00 20.77
CA GLY A 91 -13.56 -17.20 20.78
C GLY A 91 -13.98 -16.79 19.37
N VAL A 92 -15.21 -16.27 19.22
CA VAL A 92 -15.68 -15.69 17.95
C VAL A 92 -15.33 -14.21 17.90
N GLY A 93 -14.71 -13.75 16.80
CA GLY A 93 -14.58 -12.31 16.52
C GLY A 93 -13.19 -11.80 16.12
N ALA A 94 -12.11 -12.58 16.26
CA ALA A 94 -10.78 -12.19 15.82
C ALA A 94 -10.12 -13.28 14.97
N TYR A 95 -9.35 -12.88 13.96
CA TYR A 95 -8.48 -13.80 13.24
C TYR A 95 -7.35 -14.29 14.15
N ASN A 96 -6.85 -15.49 13.88
CA ASN A 96 -5.57 -15.90 14.45
C ASN A 96 -4.45 -15.04 13.84
N ASN A 97 -3.36 -14.92 14.57
CA ASN A 97 -2.19 -14.13 14.24
C ASN A 97 -1.50 -14.60 12.95
N PHE A 98 -1.73 -15.86 12.53
CA PHE A 98 -1.26 -16.36 11.24
C PHE A 98 -1.84 -15.58 10.04
N TRP A 99 -3.07 -15.07 10.14
CA TRP A 99 -3.65 -14.21 9.08
C TRP A 99 -3.17 -12.76 9.15
N MET A 100 -2.49 -12.37 10.23
CA MET A 100 -2.12 -10.98 10.45
C MET A 100 -0.79 -10.68 9.76
N GLU A 101 -0.77 -9.61 8.97
CA GLU A 101 0.43 -9.10 8.35
C GLU A 101 1.26 -8.33 9.39
N GLN A 102 2.46 -8.83 9.68
CA GLN A 102 3.29 -8.33 10.78
C GLN A 102 4.00 -7.03 10.45
N GLY A 103 4.44 -6.87 9.20
CA GLY A 103 5.26 -5.75 8.78
C GLY A 103 6.60 -5.68 9.51
N TYR A 104 7.27 -4.56 9.33
CA TYR A 104 8.50 -4.21 10.04
C TYR A 104 8.63 -2.70 10.12
N VAL A 105 9.49 -2.23 11.02
CA VAL A 105 9.80 -0.82 11.20
C VAL A 105 10.71 -0.37 10.05
N PHE A 106 10.27 0.67 9.35
CA PHE A 106 11.09 1.35 8.35
C PHE A 106 12.22 2.17 8.99
N GLU A 107 13.20 2.57 8.18
CA GLU A 107 14.28 3.47 8.65
C GLU A 107 13.73 4.80 9.16
N GLN A 108 12.71 5.33 8.49
CA GLN A 108 11.98 6.50 8.94
C GLN A 108 11.16 6.25 10.22
N THR A 109 11.20 7.22 11.13
CA THR A 109 10.49 7.17 12.42
C THR A 109 9.00 7.54 12.32
N SER A 110 8.51 7.90 11.14
CA SER A 110 7.11 8.24 10.86
C SER A 110 6.77 8.05 9.38
N LEU A 111 5.51 7.77 9.06
CA LEU A 111 5.02 7.77 7.67
C LEU A 111 4.82 9.19 7.13
N VAL A 112 4.48 10.14 8.00
CA VAL A 112 4.51 11.57 7.65
C VAL A 112 5.97 11.99 7.52
N VAL A 113 6.36 12.41 6.31
CA VAL A 113 7.70 12.93 6.00
C VAL A 113 7.75 14.46 5.95
N ASP A 114 6.62 15.08 5.57
CA ASP A 114 6.41 16.52 5.55
C ASP A 114 5.07 16.82 6.24
N PRO A 115 5.05 17.65 7.30
CA PRO A 115 6.14 18.45 7.87
C PRO A 115 7.32 17.62 8.43
N LYS A 116 8.53 18.21 8.45
CA LYS A 116 9.76 17.54 8.91
C LYS A 116 9.70 17.00 10.34
N ASP A 117 8.82 17.52 11.18
CA ASP A 117 8.58 17.01 12.53
C ASP A 117 7.84 15.66 12.55
N GLY A 118 7.36 15.20 11.38
CA GLY A 118 6.73 13.91 11.16
C GLY A 118 5.35 13.84 11.77
N ARG A 119 4.67 14.97 11.96
CA ARG A 119 3.34 15.04 12.60
C ARG A 119 2.32 15.67 11.67
N LEU A 120 1.08 15.24 11.82
CA LEU A 120 -0.02 15.86 11.08
C LEU A 120 -0.22 17.29 11.59
N PRO A 121 -0.52 18.25 10.70
CA PRO A 121 -0.95 19.58 11.12
C PRO A 121 -2.18 19.51 12.04
N SER A 122 -2.34 20.52 12.90
CA SER A 122 -3.50 20.60 13.77
C SER A 122 -4.81 20.59 12.96
N VAL A 123 -5.72 19.71 13.34
CA VAL A 123 -7.04 19.63 12.70
C VAL A 123 -7.91 20.80 13.14
N THR A 124 -8.82 21.22 12.26
CA THR A 124 -9.83 22.23 12.60
C THR A 124 -10.80 21.68 13.65
N ALA A 125 -11.43 22.55 14.44
CA ALA A 125 -12.44 22.14 15.43
C ALA A 125 -13.58 21.33 14.80
N GLN A 126 -13.98 21.65 13.57
CA GLN A 126 -15.00 20.89 12.83
C GLN A 126 -14.52 19.47 12.47
N ALA A 127 -13.26 19.33 12.06
CA ALA A 127 -12.69 18.01 11.77
C ALA A 127 -12.54 17.18 13.05
N GLN A 128 -12.16 17.80 14.16
CA GLN A 128 -12.11 17.15 15.46
C GLN A 128 -13.48 16.64 15.88
N GLN A 129 -14.54 17.45 15.77
CA GLN A 129 -15.91 17.01 16.06
C GLN A 129 -16.32 15.80 15.22
N ARG A 130 -16.04 15.81 13.91
CA ARG A 130 -16.33 14.64 13.04
C ARG A 130 -15.61 13.37 13.49
N GLN A 131 -14.37 13.48 13.95
CA GLN A 131 -13.64 12.32 14.47
C GLN A 131 -14.25 11.81 15.78
N GLU A 132 -14.61 12.73 16.70
CA GLU A 132 -15.28 12.39 17.96
C GLU A 132 -16.63 11.70 17.70
N ASP A 133 -17.42 12.18 16.75
CA ASP A 133 -18.70 11.58 16.35
C ASP A 133 -18.49 10.14 15.83
N LEU A 134 -17.52 9.92 14.94
CA LEU A 134 -17.18 8.60 14.41
C LEU A 134 -16.70 7.63 15.51
N LEU A 135 -15.86 8.11 16.43
CA LEU A 135 -15.38 7.31 17.56
C LEU A 135 -16.52 6.98 18.53
N SER A 136 -17.44 7.91 18.76
CA SER A 136 -18.61 7.67 19.62
C SER A 136 -19.52 6.58 19.05
N ALA A 137 -19.73 6.58 17.73
CA ALA A 137 -20.50 5.56 17.03
C ALA A 137 -19.82 4.18 17.12
N ARG A 138 -18.49 4.10 16.94
CA ARG A 138 -17.72 2.84 17.10
C ARG A 138 -17.69 2.30 18.52
N ARG A 139 -17.76 3.18 19.53
CA ARG A 139 -17.76 2.81 20.95
C ARG A 139 -19.12 2.36 21.45
N SER A 140 -20.19 2.46 20.65
CA SER A 140 -21.49 1.92 21.02
C SER A 140 -21.40 0.40 21.14
N PRO A 141 -21.52 -0.18 22.35
CA PRO A 141 -21.28 -1.60 22.61
C PRO A 141 -22.41 -2.52 22.12
N SER A 142 -23.44 -1.96 21.48
CA SER A 142 -24.58 -2.70 20.97
C SER A 142 -24.26 -3.29 19.60
N TYR A 143 -24.35 -4.61 19.48
CA TYR A 143 -24.57 -5.24 18.18
C TYR A 143 -25.70 -4.50 17.44
N PRO A 144 -25.57 -4.28 16.12
CA PRO A 144 -26.63 -3.66 15.34
C PRO A 144 -27.98 -4.32 15.62
N THR A 145 -28.93 -3.55 16.15
CA THR A 145 -30.27 -4.05 16.50
C THR A 145 -31.22 -4.04 15.30
N THR A 146 -30.85 -3.27 14.26
CA THR A 146 -31.56 -3.17 12.99
C THR A 146 -30.59 -3.35 11.82
N TYR A 147 -31.11 -3.67 10.64
CA TYR A 147 -30.30 -3.78 9.42
C TYR A 147 -29.74 -2.43 8.96
N GLU A 148 -30.18 -1.31 9.54
CA GLU A 148 -29.80 0.06 9.16
C GLU A 148 -28.53 0.54 9.86
N GLU A 149 -28.24 -0.02 11.03
CA GLU A 149 -27.13 0.35 11.91
C GLU A 149 -25.71 -0.10 11.47
N PRO A 150 -25.51 -1.20 10.72
CA PRO A 150 -24.17 -1.60 10.30
C PRO A 150 -23.46 -0.51 9.48
N SER A 151 -22.21 -0.24 9.84
CA SER A 151 -21.34 0.71 9.16
C SER A 151 -21.02 0.30 7.72
N LEU A 152 -20.47 1.23 6.93
CA LEU A 152 -20.00 0.95 5.56
C LEU A 152 -18.95 -0.18 5.53
N MET A 153 -18.14 -0.29 6.58
CA MET A 153 -17.16 -1.37 6.76
C MET A 153 -17.83 -2.72 6.98
N GLU A 154 -18.79 -2.79 7.92
CA GLU A 154 -19.51 -4.04 8.23
C GLU A 154 -20.37 -4.52 7.07
N ARG A 155 -20.82 -3.60 6.22
CA ARG A 155 -21.56 -3.89 4.98
C ARG A 155 -20.65 -4.23 3.80
N CYS A 156 -19.33 -4.23 3.96
CA CYS A 156 -18.35 -4.42 2.89
C CYS A 156 -18.54 -3.46 1.71
N ILE A 157 -18.96 -2.22 1.98
CA ILE A 157 -19.17 -1.20 0.94
C ILE A 157 -17.86 -0.49 0.61
N THR A 158 -17.17 0.02 1.64
CA THR A 158 -15.90 0.75 1.48
C THR A 158 -15.25 0.99 2.84
N ARG A 159 -13.93 1.10 2.87
CA ARG A 159 -13.16 1.65 4.01
C ARG A 159 -12.97 3.16 3.90
N GLY A 160 -13.21 3.71 2.71
CA GLY A 160 -13.11 5.13 2.39
C GLY A 160 -11.69 5.66 2.50
N LEU A 161 -11.49 6.91 2.07
CA LEU A 161 -10.21 7.61 2.25
C LEU A 161 -10.18 8.41 3.57
N PRO A 162 -9.01 8.48 4.24
CA PRO A 162 -7.75 7.82 3.90
C PRO A 162 -7.67 6.35 4.37
N GLY A 163 -8.70 5.83 5.04
CA GLY A 163 -8.65 4.56 5.77
C GLY A 163 -8.18 3.37 4.95
N VAL A 164 -8.60 3.25 3.69
CA VAL A 164 -8.19 2.16 2.79
C VAL A 164 -6.73 2.22 2.34
N MET A 165 -6.11 3.40 2.41
CA MET A 165 -4.72 3.63 1.99
C MET A 165 -3.74 3.69 3.16
N LEU A 166 -4.24 3.57 4.40
CA LEU A 166 -3.40 3.56 5.60
C LEU A 166 -3.01 2.12 5.97
N PRO A 167 -1.80 1.91 6.50
CA PRO A 167 -1.39 0.60 7.00
C PRO A 167 -2.33 0.08 8.09
N GLY A 168 -2.33 -1.23 8.23
CA GLY A 168 -3.08 -1.98 9.23
C GLY A 168 -2.55 -3.40 9.27
N ASN A 169 -3.35 -4.34 9.78
CA ASN A 169 -2.80 -5.64 10.20
C ASN A 169 -3.21 -6.84 9.33
N TYR A 170 -3.92 -6.64 8.22
CA TYR A 170 -4.44 -7.66 7.30
C TYR A 170 -4.98 -7.03 6.00
N ASN A 171 -4.74 -7.65 4.83
CA ASN A 171 -5.15 -7.18 3.49
C ASN A 171 -4.59 -5.81 3.07
N HIS A 172 -3.27 -5.61 3.21
CA HIS A 172 -2.60 -4.35 2.87
C HIS A 172 -1.93 -4.34 1.50
N ASN A 173 -2.32 -5.26 0.61
CA ASN A 173 -1.82 -5.26 -0.76
C ASN A 173 -2.63 -4.31 -1.65
N TYR A 174 -1.91 -3.67 -2.57
CA TYR A 174 -2.47 -2.84 -3.63
C TYR A 174 -2.02 -3.35 -4.98
N ASN A 175 -2.91 -3.36 -5.96
CA ASN A 175 -2.55 -3.53 -7.34
C ASN A 175 -2.73 -2.20 -8.08
N ILE A 176 -1.65 -1.70 -8.67
CA ILE A 176 -1.64 -0.46 -9.44
C ILE A 176 -1.60 -0.82 -10.92
N LEU A 177 -2.59 -0.29 -11.64
CA LEU A 177 -2.73 -0.39 -13.09
C LEU A 177 -2.64 1.00 -13.68
N GLN A 178 -1.87 1.15 -14.76
CA GLN A 178 -1.65 2.45 -15.40
C GLN A 178 -1.97 2.40 -16.88
N THR A 179 -2.54 3.49 -17.37
CA THR A 179 -2.81 3.74 -18.79
C THR A 179 -2.35 5.17 -19.10
N PRO A 180 -2.27 5.57 -20.38
CA PRO A 180 -1.96 6.97 -20.73
C PRO A 180 -2.93 8.01 -20.18
N SER A 181 -4.07 7.61 -19.59
CA SER A 181 -5.11 8.54 -19.12
C SER A 181 -5.59 8.29 -17.69
N PHE A 182 -5.17 7.20 -17.05
CA PHE A 182 -5.58 6.84 -15.70
C PHE A 182 -4.49 6.09 -14.93
N VAL A 183 -4.46 6.32 -13.63
CA VAL A 183 -3.91 5.41 -12.63
C VAL A 183 -5.08 4.80 -11.85
N ALA A 184 -5.16 3.48 -11.76
CA ALA A 184 -6.12 2.77 -10.93
C ALA A 184 -5.39 2.03 -9.81
N ILE A 185 -5.83 2.23 -8.58
CA ILE A 185 -5.29 1.58 -7.39
C ILE A 185 -6.39 0.69 -6.82
N LEU A 186 -6.24 -0.62 -6.95
CA LEU A 186 -7.09 -1.62 -6.33
C LEU A 186 -6.50 -2.00 -4.97
N ALA A 187 -7.21 -1.72 -3.89
CA ALA A 187 -6.86 -2.20 -2.56
C ALA A 187 -7.47 -3.59 -2.33
N GLU A 188 -6.69 -4.50 -1.75
CA GLU A 188 -7.18 -5.83 -1.36
C GLU A 188 -8.32 -5.74 -0.34
N MET A 189 -8.20 -4.84 0.65
CA MET A 189 -9.24 -4.58 1.63
C MET A 189 -10.53 -4.06 0.95
N ILE A 190 -11.64 -4.79 1.12
CA ILE A 190 -12.99 -4.48 0.57
C ILE A 190 -13.03 -4.46 -0.98
N HIS A 191 -11.92 -4.68 -1.67
CA HIS A 191 -11.79 -4.52 -3.13
C HIS A 191 -12.07 -3.08 -3.61
N ASP A 192 -11.81 -2.10 -2.74
CA ASP A 192 -11.94 -0.68 -3.05
C ASP A 192 -11.02 -0.32 -4.23
N THR A 193 -11.58 0.30 -5.28
CA THR A 193 -10.79 0.74 -6.44
C THR A 193 -10.82 2.27 -6.54
N ARG A 194 -9.65 2.90 -6.42
CA ARG A 194 -9.47 4.33 -6.65
C ARG A 194 -9.05 4.57 -8.10
N ILE A 195 -9.89 5.26 -8.86
CA ILE A 195 -9.62 5.62 -10.26
C ILE A 195 -9.20 7.09 -10.32
N ILE A 196 -8.01 7.35 -10.85
CA ILE A 196 -7.39 8.67 -10.89
C ILE A 196 -7.12 9.04 -12.36
N PRO A 197 -7.97 9.87 -12.99
CA PRO A 197 -7.65 10.46 -14.28
C PRO A 197 -6.39 11.33 -14.22
N ILE A 198 -5.51 11.16 -15.21
CA ILE A 198 -4.24 11.89 -15.34
C ILE A 198 -4.13 12.67 -16.67
N ASP A 199 -5.21 12.71 -17.46
CA ASP A 199 -5.27 13.36 -18.78
C ASP A 199 -5.78 14.81 -18.74
N GLY A 200 -5.84 15.43 -17.54
CA GLY A 200 -6.28 16.80 -17.36
C GLY A 200 -7.79 17.02 -17.52
N ARG A 201 -8.62 15.96 -17.61
CA ARG A 201 -10.08 16.12 -17.69
C ARG A 201 -10.64 16.80 -16.43
N ARG A 202 -11.75 17.52 -16.62
CA ARG A 202 -12.40 18.26 -15.52
C ARG A 202 -12.95 17.33 -14.44
N HIS A 203 -13.07 17.88 -13.23
CA HIS A 203 -13.84 17.28 -12.14
C HIS A 203 -15.28 16.96 -12.55
N ILE A 204 -15.85 15.92 -11.95
CA ILE A 204 -17.28 15.63 -12.13
C ILE A 204 -18.11 16.77 -11.53
N ASN A 205 -19.40 16.84 -11.87
CA ASN A 205 -20.28 17.84 -11.30
C ASN A 205 -20.30 17.71 -9.76
N SER A 206 -20.20 18.84 -9.04
CA SER A 206 -20.13 18.87 -7.58
C SER A 206 -21.36 18.30 -6.87
N SER A 207 -22.47 18.08 -7.57
CA SER A 207 -23.63 17.37 -7.03
C SER A 207 -23.42 15.86 -6.94
N ILE A 208 -22.43 15.29 -7.63
CA ILE A 208 -22.11 13.87 -7.62
C ILE A 208 -21.00 13.62 -6.59
N HIS A 209 -21.31 12.81 -5.59
CA HIS A 209 -20.38 12.46 -4.51
C HIS A 209 -20.03 10.98 -4.60
N GLN A 210 -18.73 10.68 -4.57
CA GLN A 210 -18.21 9.31 -4.60
C GLN A 210 -17.58 8.97 -3.25
N TRP A 211 -17.69 7.71 -2.82
CA TRP A 211 -17.10 7.22 -1.57
C TRP A 211 -15.59 7.47 -1.45
N MET A 212 -14.89 7.36 -2.58
CA MET A 212 -13.43 7.54 -2.71
C MET A 212 -13.03 8.94 -3.19
N GLY A 213 -13.98 9.88 -3.24
CA GLY A 213 -13.78 11.22 -3.78
C GLY A 213 -13.53 11.27 -5.29
N ASP A 214 -13.42 12.48 -5.84
CA ASP A 214 -13.16 12.73 -7.26
C ASP A 214 -11.68 13.11 -7.45
N SER A 215 -10.81 12.11 -7.63
CA SER A 215 -9.35 12.31 -7.68
C SER A 215 -8.87 12.82 -9.03
N ARG A 216 -7.86 13.70 -9.09
CA ARG A 216 -7.15 14.07 -10.32
C ARG A 216 -5.65 14.01 -10.08
N GLY A 217 -4.93 13.41 -11.01
CA GLY A 217 -3.46 13.33 -10.97
C GLY A 217 -2.83 14.15 -12.08
N HIS A 218 -1.59 14.52 -11.87
CA HIS A 218 -0.70 15.10 -12.87
C HIS A 218 0.74 14.73 -12.51
N TRP A 219 1.65 14.81 -13.47
CA TRP A 219 3.08 14.60 -13.25
C TRP A 219 3.77 15.96 -13.09
N GLU A 220 4.65 16.07 -12.11
CA GLU A 220 5.58 17.19 -11.97
C GLU A 220 6.89 16.88 -12.71
N ASN A 221 7.50 17.88 -13.33
CA ASN A 221 8.77 17.75 -14.04
C ASN A 221 9.94 18.24 -13.19
#